data_AF-A0AAV1LJ34-F1
#
_entry.id   AF-A0AAV1LJ34-F1
#
_cell.length_a   1.000
_cell.length_b   1.000
_cell.length_c   1.000
_cell.angle_alpha   90.00
_cell.angle_beta   90.00
_cell.angle_gamma   90.00
#
_symmetry.space_group_name_H-M   'P 1'
#
loop_
_entity.id
_entity.type
_entity.pdbx_description
1 polymer ?
#
loop_
_entity_poly.entity_id
_entity_poly.type
_entity_poly.pdbx_seq_one_letter_code
_entity_poly.pdbx_strand_id
1 'polypeptide(L)'
;MDPQPSTSSQSLSPRKKRPRIALSVTEKLMIQNVYKHVFEEKAASLLPIEAPEKKECVSKTADILGIGVTSVYSVLKECKENEQFKSPEKRGPKHSFKDKLDDFTFAAIRRKVHNFFYANESPTIIKVT
;
A
#
# COMPACT_ATOMS: atom_id res chain seq x y z
N MET A 1 45.23 16.95 -6.90
CA MET A 1 43.83 17.16 -7.35
C MET A 1 42.96 16.37 -6.39
N ASP A 2 42.65 16.97 -5.25
CA ASP A 2 41.83 16.32 -4.23
C ASP A 2 40.35 16.39 -4.62
N PRO A 3 39.56 15.33 -4.40
CA PRO A 3 38.16 15.32 -4.75
C PRO A 3 37.39 16.30 -3.86
N GLN A 4 36.80 17.33 -4.48
CA GLN A 4 35.91 18.27 -3.80
C GLN A 4 34.72 17.52 -3.14
N PRO A 5 34.41 17.77 -1.86
CA PRO A 5 33.21 17.22 -1.25
C PRO A 5 31.97 17.83 -1.90
N SER A 6 31.07 16.96 -2.35
CA SER A 6 29.81 17.35 -2.98
C SER A 6 28.93 18.07 -1.98
N THR A 7 28.70 19.38 -2.17
CA THR A 7 27.78 20.19 -1.36
C THR A 7 26.34 19.89 -1.75
N SER A 8 25.86 18.68 -1.47
CA SER A 8 24.43 18.41 -1.48
C SER A 8 23.84 19.08 -0.24
N SER A 9 23.20 20.24 -0.45
CA SER A 9 22.53 21.02 0.58
C SER A 9 21.59 20.13 1.38
N GLN A 10 21.91 19.87 2.65
CA GLN A 10 21.00 19.26 3.61
C GLN A 10 19.86 20.25 3.84
N SER A 11 18.74 20.07 3.14
CA SER A 11 17.53 20.82 3.44
C SER A 11 16.99 20.35 4.81
N LEU A 12 16.81 21.30 5.74
CA LEU A 12 16.24 21.05 7.07
C LEU A 12 14.76 20.62 7.02
N SER A 13 14.16 20.58 5.84
CA SER A 13 12.79 20.12 5.63
C SER A 13 12.70 18.59 5.72
N PRO A 14 11.66 18.04 6.39
CA PRO A 14 11.42 16.61 6.40
C PRO A 14 11.43 16.03 4.98
N ARG A 15 12.13 14.90 4.81
CA ARG A 15 12.25 14.26 3.50
C ARG A 15 10.87 13.90 2.95
N LYS A 16 10.53 14.47 1.78
CA LYS A 16 9.28 14.16 1.09
C LYS A 16 9.21 12.63 0.85
N LYS A 17 8.17 11.99 1.39
CA LYS A 17 7.95 10.55 1.17
C LYS A 17 7.63 10.31 -0.30
N ARG A 18 8.26 9.29 -0.89
CA ARG A 18 7.92 8.84 -2.24
C ARG A 18 6.50 8.25 -2.24
N PRO A 19 5.68 8.51 -3.28
CA PRO A 19 4.39 7.85 -3.41
C PRO A 19 4.61 6.34 -3.50
N ARG A 20 3.82 5.57 -2.75
CA ARG A 20 3.82 4.10 -2.88
C ARG A 20 3.01 3.73 -4.12
N ILE A 21 3.67 3.08 -5.07
CA ILE A 21 3.05 2.58 -6.29
C ILE A 21 2.66 1.12 -6.03
N ALA A 22 1.42 0.76 -6.37
CA ALA A 22 0.96 -0.62 -6.29
C ALA A 22 1.42 -1.39 -7.54
N LEU A 23 1.85 -2.63 -7.34
CA LEU A 23 2.25 -3.51 -8.45
C LEU A 23 1.02 -3.88 -9.28
N SER A 24 1.14 -3.74 -10.59
CA SER A 24 0.18 -4.21 -11.58
C SER A 24 0.17 -5.75 -11.65
N VAL A 25 -0.87 -6.30 -12.26
CA VAL A 25 -1.02 -7.76 -12.44
C VAL A 25 0.15 -8.35 -13.25
N THR A 26 0.63 -7.65 -14.27
CA THR A 26 1.75 -8.10 -15.11
C THR A 26 3.06 -8.10 -14.32
N GLU A 27 3.32 -7.07 -13.51
CA GLU A 27 4.49 -7.03 -12.63
C GLU A 27 4.49 -8.18 -11.62
N LYS A 28 3.33 -8.48 -11.01
CA LYS A 28 3.18 -9.62 -10.10
C LYS A 28 3.44 -10.96 -10.81
N LEU A 29 2.97 -11.10 -12.05
CA LEU A 29 3.21 -12.29 -12.87
C LEU A 29 4.69 -12.45 -13.23
N MET A 30 5.37 -11.37 -13.60
CA MET A 30 6.81 -11.39 -13.84
C MET A 30 7.57 -11.83 -12.59
N ILE A 31 7.22 -11.32 -11.42
CA ILE A 31 7.82 -11.73 -10.14
C ILE A 31 7.64 -13.24 -9.90
N GLN A 32 6.44 -13.76 -10.13
CA GLN A 32 6.17 -15.19 -9.99
C GLN A 32 7.00 -16.04 -10.96
N ASN A 33 7.08 -15.63 -12.23
CA ASN A 33 7.80 -16.36 -13.26
C ASN A 33 9.31 -16.35 -13.03
N VAL A 34 9.89 -15.20 -12.68
CA VAL A 34 11.33 -15.09 -12.34
C VAL A 34 11.63 -15.92 -11.10
N TYR A 35 10.78 -15.87 -10.07
CA TYR A 35 10.97 -16.70 -8.88
C TYR A 35 10.97 -18.19 -9.21
N LYS A 36 10.05 -18.66 -10.06
CA LYS A 36 10.03 -20.06 -10.53
C LYS A 36 11.33 -20.44 -11.25
N HIS A 37 11.78 -19.60 -12.17
CA HIS A 37 13.04 -19.82 -12.89
C HIS A 37 14.24 -19.92 -11.94
N VAL A 38 14.38 -18.95 -11.02
CA VAL A 38 15.48 -18.94 -10.03
C VAL A 38 15.42 -20.17 -9.12
N PHE A 39 14.21 -20.60 -8.74
CA PHE A 39 14.01 -21.78 -7.92
C PHE A 39 14.39 -23.07 -8.66
N GLU A 40 14.02 -23.20 -9.93
CA GLU A 40 14.36 -24.34 -10.79
C GLU A 40 15.86 -24.39 -11.07
N GLU A 41 16.50 -23.26 -11.39
CA GLU A 41 17.95 -23.15 -11.61
C GLU A 41 18.73 -23.57 -10.35
N LYS A 42 18.25 -23.13 -9.18
CA LYS A 42 18.82 -23.53 -7.88
C LYS A 42 18.59 -25.01 -7.60
N ALA A 43 17.40 -25.53 -7.87
CA ALA A 43 17.09 -26.95 -7.69
C ALA A 43 17.95 -27.85 -8.59
N ALA A 44 18.22 -27.42 -9.83
CA ALA A 44 19.08 -28.15 -10.76
C ALA A 44 20.56 -28.17 -10.34
N SER A 45 21.00 -27.16 -9.57
CA SER A 45 22.37 -27.05 -9.06
C SER A 45 22.60 -27.84 -7.77
N LEU A 46 21.53 -28.28 -7.09
CA LEU A 46 21.59 -28.99 -5.81
C LEU A 46 21.39 -30.50 -5.98
N LEU A 47 21.88 -31.26 -5.01
CA LEU A 47 21.61 -32.70 -4.95
C LEU A 47 20.11 -32.95 -4.67
N PRO A 48 19.51 -34.06 -5.15
CA PRO A 48 18.05 -34.29 -5.11
C PRO A 48 17.37 -34.29 -3.73
N ILE A 49 18.17 -34.28 -2.65
CA ILE A 49 17.72 -34.41 -1.26
C ILE A 49 17.54 -33.03 -0.62
N GLU A 50 18.18 -31.99 -1.14
CA GLU A 50 18.16 -30.65 -0.54
C GLU A 50 17.21 -29.71 -1.30
N ALA A 51 16.21 -29.18 -0.59
CA ALA A 51 15.32 -28.18 -1.14
C ALA A 51 16.03 -26.82 -1.24
N PRO A 52 15.86 -26.05 -2.33
CA PRO A 52 16.44 -24.72 -2.46
C PRO A 52 16.04 -23.80 -1.31
N GLU A 53 17.01 -23.08 -0.75
CA GLU A 53 16.70 -22.11 0.30
C GLU A 53 15.83 -20.98 -0.26
N LYS A 54 14.61 -20.87 0.29
CA LYS A 54 13.63 -19.88 -0.13
C LYS A 54 14.16 -18.44 -0.01
N LYS A 55 14.91 -18.13 1.05
CA LYS A 55 15.42 -16.77 1.29
C LYS A 55 16.36 -16.33 0.17
N GLU A 56 17.25 -17.21 -0.26
CA GLU A 56 18.17 -16.93 -1.36
C GLU A 56 17.43 -16.71 -2.69
N CYS A 57 16.45 -17.57 -2.99
CA CYS A 57 15.65 -17.45 -4.22
C CYS A 57 14.90 -16.12 -4.27
N VAL A 58 14.33 -15.69 -3.14
CA VAL A 58 13.65 -14.40 -3.01
C VAL A 58 14.63 -13.24 -3.16
N SER A 59 15.82 -13.32 -2.54
CA SER A 59 16.84 -12.27 -2.67
C SER A 59 17.29 -12.10 -4.12
N LYS A 60 17.65 -13.21 -4.78
CA LYS A 60 18.04 -13.21 -6.20
C LYS A 60 16.94 -12.65 -7.10
N THR A 61 15.68 -13.02 -6.85
CA THR A 61 14.53 -12.49 -7.61
C THR A 61 14.40 -10.98 -7.43
N ALA A 62 14.58 -10.49 -6.20
CA ALA A 62 14.55 -9.07 -5.88
C ALA A 62 15.67 -8.31 -6.60
N ASP A 63 16.88 -8.88 -6.66
CA ASP A 63 18.04 -8.32 -7.34
C ASP A 63 17.84 -8.27 -8.87
N ILE A 64 17.33 -9.35 -9.49
CA ILE A 64 17.06 -9.43 -10.94
C ILE A 64 16.04 -8.37 -11.38
N LEU A 65 14.96 -8.21 -10.60
CA LEU A 65 13.86 -7.30 -10.95
C LEU A 65 14.06 -5.87 -10.39
N GLY A 66 15.08 -5.65 -9.57
CA GLY A 66 15.33 -4.35 -8.93
C GLY A 66 14.23 -3.92 -7.96
N ILE A 67 13.60 -4.86 -7.26
CA ILE A 67 12.49 -4.61 -6.32
C ILE A 67 12.86 -4.97 -4.90
N GLY A 68 12.06 -4.55 -3.92
CA GLY A 68 12.27 -4.93 -2.53
C GLY A 68 11.93 -6.41 -2.27
N VAL A 69 12.76 -7.09 -1.46
CA VAL A 69 12.54 -8.46 -0.97
C VAL A 69 11.14 -8.62 -0.34
N THR A 70 10.68 -7.60 0.39
CA THR A 70 9.34 -7.56 0.99
C THR A 70 8.22 -7.59 -0.05
N SER A 71 8.42 -6.95 -1.21
CA SER A 71 7.45 -6.97 -2.32
C SER A 71 7.36 -8.37 -2.90
N VAL A 72 8.48 -9.06 -3.09
CA VAL A 72 8.50 -10.46 -3.58
C VAL A 72 7.76 -11.38 -2.62
N TYR A 73 8.02 -11.30 -1.31
CA TYR A 73 7.27 -12.07 -0.32
C TYR A 73 5.78 -11.78 -0.36
N SER A 74 5.40 -10.51 -0.53
CA SER A 74 3.99 -10.10 -0.59
C SER A 74 3.29 -10.72 -1.80
N VAL A 75 3.93 -10.71 -2.97
CA VAL A 75 3.41 -11.32 -4.19
C VAL A 75 3.31 -12.84 -4.05
N LEU A 76 4.35 -13.51 -3.55
CA LEU A 76 4.33 -14.96 -3.33
C LEU A 76 3.27 -15.39 -2.33
N LYS A 77 2.96 -14.55 -1.33
CA LYS A 77 1.84 -14.76 -0.42
C LYS A 77 0.51 -14.63 -1.15
N GLU A 78 0.34 -13.57 -1.96
CA GLU A 78 -0.86 -13.37 -2.77
C GLU A 78 -1.11 -14.53 -3.74
N CYS A 79 -0.06 -15.10 -4.36
CA CYS A 79 -0.15 -16.30 -5.21
C CYS A 79 -0.65 -17.55 -4.48
N LYS A 80 -0.34 -17.68 -3.19
CA LYS A 80 -0.75 -18.85 -2.40
C LYS A 80 -2.18 -18.74 -1.94
N GLU A 81 -2.62 -17.52 -1.65
CA GLU A 81 -3.97 -17.23 -1.15
C GLU A 81 -4.99 -17.09 -2.28
N ASN A 82 -4.56 -16.59 -3.45
CA ASN A 82 -5.41 -16.36 -4.61
C ASN A 82 -4.89 -17.15 -5.82
N GLU A 83 -5.80 -17.81 -6.53
CA GLU A 83 -5.47 -18.54 -7.76
C GLU A 83 -5.07 -17.59 -8.91
N GLN A 84 -5.53 -16.33 -8.86
CA GLN A 84 -5.21 -15.29 -9.83
C GLN A 84 -4.90 -13.95 -9.14
N PHE A 85 -3.95 -13.20 -9.72
CA PHE A 85 -3.60 -11.86 -9.24
C PHE A 85 -4.71 -10.86 -9.49
N LYS A 86 -5.01 -10.05 -8.47
CA LYS A 86 -5.98 -8.97 -8.59
C LYS A 86 -5.28 -7.65 -8.90
N SER A 87 -5.94 -6.87 -9.75
CA SER A 87 -5.51 -5.50 -10.03
C SER A 87 -5.65 -4.64 -8.78
N PRO A 88 -4.74 -3.70 -8.51
CA PRO A 88 -4.90 -2.75 -7.42
C PRO A 88 -6.23 -2.01 -7.55
N GLU A 89 -7.08 -2.11 -6.53
CA GLU A 89 -8.32 -1.36 -6.49
C GLU A 89 -8.02 0.14 -6.41
N LYS A 90 -8.49 0.89 -7.41
CA LYS A 90 -8.48 2.34 -7.37
C LYS A 90 -9.52 2.77 -6.34
N ARG A 91 -9.05 3.09 -5.12
CA ARG A 91 -9.90 3.77 -4.14
C ARG A 91 -10.21 5.15 -4.71
N GLY A 92 -11.49 5.39 -5.00
CA GLY A 92 -11.96 6.69 -5.47
C GLY A 92 -11.67 7.82 -4.45
N PRO A 93 -12.10 9.06 -4.76
CA PRO A 93 -12.00 10.16 -3.83
C PRO A 93 -12.53 9.78 -2.45
N LYS A 94 -11.80 10.13 -1.39
CA LYS A 94 -12.27 9.88 -0.03
C LYS A 94 -13.48 10.79 0.21
N HIS A 95 -14.66 10.20 0.30
CA HIS A 95 -15.86 10.92 0.70
C HIS A 95 -15.76 11.34 2.18
N SER A 96 -15.93 12.64 2.41
CA SER A 96 -16.08 13.22 3.74
C SER A 96 -17.46 12.87 4.32
N PHE A 97 -17.64 13.01 5.63
CA PHE A 97 -18.97 12.92 6.26
C PHE A 97 -19.98 13.87 5.63
N LYS A 98 -19.50 15.04 5.15
CA LYS A 98 -20.33 16.01 4.44
C LYS A 98 -20.90 15.47 3.13
N ASP A 99 -20.13 14.64 2.43
CA ASP A 99 -20.54 14.06 1.14
C ASP A 99 -21.56 12.93 1.32
N LYS A 100 -21.76 12.45 2.56
CA LYS A 100 -22.72 11.41 2.91
C LYS A 100 -24.07 11.96 3.37
N LEU A 101 -24.13 13.24 3.73
CA LEU A 101 -25.33 13.90 4.22
C LEU A 101 -25.91 14.77 3.11
N ASP A 102 -27.20 14.60 2.87
CA ASP A 102 -27.93 15.46 1.96
C ASP A 102 -28.22 16.83 2.60
N ASP A 103 -28.47 17.83 1.76
CA ASP A 103 -28.71 19.21 2.18
C ASP A 103 -29.97 19.32 3.06
N PHE A 104 -30.95 18.47 2.80
CA PHE A 104 -32.13 18.29 3.66
C PHE A 104 -31.74 17.85 5.08
N THR A 105 -30.83 16.88 5.21
CA THR A 105 -30.38 16.40 6.52
C THR A 105 -29.61 17.49 7.27
N PHE A 106 -28.79 18.27 6.57
CA PHE A 106 -28.15 19.44 7.15
C PHE A 106 -29.14 20.50 7.63
N ALA A 107 -30.22 20.75 6.87
CA ALA A 107 -31.27 21.66 7.29
C ALA A 107 -32.00 21.17 8.55
N ALA A 108 -32.30 19.87 8.64
CA ALA A 108 -32.92 19.27 9.83
C ALA A 108 -32.01 19.37 11.07
N ILE A 109 -30.72 19.07 10.93
CA ILE A 109 -29.71 19.22 12.00
C ILE A 109 -29.65 20.68 12.45
N ARG A 110 -29.53 21.64 11.52
CA ARG A 110 -29.53 23.08 11.83
C ARG A 110 -30.77 23.49 12.61
N ARG A 111 -31.96 23.03 12.20
CA ARG A 111 -33.21 23.32 12.89
C ARG A 111 -33.21 22.78 14.32
N LYS A 112 -32.80 21.53 14.52
CA LYS A 112 -32.69 20.94 15.87
C LYS A 112 -31.72 21.73 16.75
N VAL A 113 -30.52 22.05 16.25
CA VAL A 113 -29.52 22.84 16.98
C VAL A 113 -30.06 24.23 17.34
N HIS A 114 -30.76 24.88 16.42
CA HIS A 114 -31.37 26.19 16.65
C HIS A 114 -32.49 26.13 17.71
N ASN A 115 -33.25 25.04 17.77
CA ASN A 115 -34.25 24.83 18.82
C ASN A 115 -33.61 24.68 20.20
N PHE A 116 -32.47 23.99 20.31
CA PHE A 116 -31.71 23.90 21.57
C PHE A 116 -31.20 25.26 22.03
N PHE A 117 -30.77 26.11 21.09
CA PHE A 117 -30.38 27.49 21.39
C PHE A 117 -31.53 28.28 22.00
N TYR A 118 -32.75 28.23 21.43
CA TYR A 118 -33.91 28.91 22.02
C TYR A 118 -34.36 28.33 23.36
N ALA A 119 -34.14 27.03 23.58
CA ALA A 119 -34.43 26.38 24.85
C ALA A 119 -33.35 26.62 25.93
N ASN A 120 -32.27 27.36 25.61
CA ASN A 120 -31.09 27.53 26.47
C ASN A 120 -30.48 26.18 26.93
N GLU A 121 -30.61 25.14 26.10
CA GLU A 121 -30.03 23.83 26.37
C GLU A 121 -28.80 23.58 25.49
N SER A 122 -27.83 22.83 26.00
CA SER A 122 -26.67 22.43 25.21
C SER A 122 -27.04 21.32 24.21
N PRO A 123 -26.80 21.52 22.89
CA PRO A 123 -26.99 20.47 21.90
C PRO A 123 -25.87 19.44 22.03
N THR A 124 -26.21 18.19 22.35
CA THR A 124 -25.28 17.05 22.37
C THR A 124 -25.57 16.11 21.22
N ILE A 125 -24.56 15.34 20.79
CA ILE A 125 -24.68 14.40 19.66
C ILE A 125 -25.90 13.49 19.85
N ILE A 126 -26.05 12.89 21.04
CA ILE A 126 -27.17 12.00 21.42
C ILE A 126 -28.55 12.66 21.26
N LYS A 127 -28.65 13.97 21.48
CA LYS A 127 -29.93 14.71 21.35
C LYS A 127 -30.26 15.09 19.90
N VAL A 128 -29.23 15.23 19.07
CA VAL A 128 -29.37 15.70 17.68
C VAL A 128 -29.57 14.55 16.71
N THR A 129 -28.82 13.45 16.87
CA THR A 129 -29.06 12.16 16.17
C THR A 129 -30.37 11.54 16.61
#